data_AF-A0A3D3B3H4-F1
#
_entry.id   AF-A0A3D3B3H4-F1
#
_cell.length_a   1.000
_cell.length_b   1.000
_cell.length_c   1.000
_cell.angle_alpha   90.00
_cell.angle_beta   90.00
_cell.angle_gamma   90.00
#
_symmetry.space_group_name_H-M   'P 1'
#
loop_
_entity.id
_entity.type
_entity.pdbx_description
1 polymer ?
#
loop_
_entity_poly.entity_id
_entity_poly.type
_entity_poly.pdbx_seq_one_letter_code
_entity_poly.pdbx_strand_id
1 'polypeptide(L)'
;MALLVPGRDGHEGAVMDTPGPVNPALVFSLRRVTEGAACAAFNWIGRGDSQDAGRAALDAMRSAFAEVDIDALVVIGEAPRGEAPQPQRGERLGRVNSAFKADIAVDPVEGTSYLVRGQTNALAVLAVAPRGAMMNPGPAFYMEKFVTSAPARGKIDPGWPVEKKLATLAEALGKDVSELTVFVLEKPRHRELVDRILARGARVALYPAGD
;
A
#
# COMPACT_ATOMS: atom_id res chain seq x y z
N MET A 1 -4.29 -4.33 -7.12
CA MET A 1 -3.93 -2.93 -7.45
C MET A 1 -2.43 -2.87 -7.67
N ALA A 2 -1.99 -2.46 -8.86
CA ALA A 2 -0.57 -2.26 -9.16
C ALA A 2 -0.29 -0.75 -9.24
N LEU A 3 0.61 -0.24 -8.41
CA LEU A 3 1.02 1.17 -8.41
C LEU A 3 2.48 1.29 -8.83
N LEU A 4 2.76 2.15 -9.81
CA LEU A 4 4.12 2.56 -10.11
C LEU A 4 4.43 3.87 -9.38
N VAL A 5 5.48 3.85 -8.58
CA VAL A 5 5.96 5.03 -7.85
C VAL A 5 7.09 5.67 -8.66
N PRO A 6 6.93 6.91 -9.14
CA PRO A 6 8.02 7.63 -9.80
C PRO A 6 9.17 7.88 -8.81
N GLY A 7 10.41 7.93 -9.30
CA GLY A 7 11.57 8.29 -8.49
C GLY A 7 11.41 9.68 -7.86
N ARG A 8 11.94 9.88 -6.65
CA ARG A 8 11.98 11.20 -6.01
C ARG A 8 13.15 12.01 -6.57
N ASP A 9 12.86 13.19 -7.13
CA ASP A 9 13.86 14.24 -7.33
C ASP A 9 14.19 14.85 -5.96
N GLY A 10 15.28 14.40 -5.34
CA GLY A 10 15.57 14.81 -3.97
C GLY A 10 16.95 14.41 -3.47
N HIS A 11 18.00 14.81 -4.19
CA HIS A 11 19.32 15.14 -3.65
C HIS A 11 20.03 16.05 -4.66
N GLU A 12 20.31 17.31 -4.28
CA GLU A 12 21.23 18.17 -5.02
C GLU A 12 22.58 17.46 -5.13
N GLY A 13 22.99 17.08 -6.35
CA GLY A 13 24.34 16.57 -6.61
C GLY A 13 24.47 15.31 -7.47
N ALA A 14 23.40 14.72 -7.99
CA ALA A 14 23.52 13.70 -9.03
C ALA A 14 22.43 13.88 -10.09
N VAL A 15 22.85 14.14 -11.34
CA VAL A 15 21.99 13.94 -12.51
C VAL A 15 21.80 12.43 -12.62
N MET A 16 20.85 11.88 -11.87
CA MET A 16 20.34 10.54 -12.11
C MET A 16 19.28 10.65 -13.19
N ASP A 17 19.50 9.86 -14.24
CA ASP A 17 18.67 9.69 -15.42
C ASP A 17 17.19 9.68 -15.00
N THR A 18 16.39 10.60 -15.55
CA THR A 18 14.94 10.55 -15.39
C THR A 18 14.50 9.17 -15.89
N PRO A 19 13.72 8.38 -15.13
CA PRO A 19 13.26 7.11 -15.65
C PRO A 19 12.51 7.40 -16.95
N GLY A 20 13.00 6.83 -18.05
CA GLY A 20 12.32 6.93 -19.34
C GLY A 20 10.85 6.52 -19.21
N PRO A 21 9.99 6.87 -20.19
CA PRO A 21 8.57 6.57 -20.12
C PRO A 21 8.33 5.10 -19.77
N VAL A 22 7.49 4.89 -18.77
CA VAL A 22 7.12 3.57 -18.25
C VAL A 22 6.67 2.70 -19.41
N ASN A 23 7.34 1.56 -19.61
CA ASN A 23 6.96 0.61 -20.64
C ASN A 23 5.52 0.10 -20.38
N PRO A 24 4.53 0.40 -21.24
CA PRO A 24 3.15 -0.04 -21.03
C PRO A 24 3.00 -1.56 -20.94
N ALA A 25 3.88 -2.31 -21.62
CA ALA A 25 3.91 -3.77 -21.55
C ALA A 25 4.27 -4.26 -20.13
N LEU A 26 5.16 -3.56 -19.43
CA LEU A 26 5.50 -3.89 -18.04
C LEU A 26 4.29 -3.67 -17.12
N VAL A 27 3.57 -2.56 -17.26
CA VAL A 27 2.36 -2.28 -16.47
C VAL A 27 1.32 -3.39 -16.66
N PHE A 28 1.11 -3.82 -17.91
CA PHE A 28 0.17 -4.91 -18.20
C PHE A 28 0.62 -6.26 -17.62
N SER A 29 1.92 -6.56 -17.66
CA SER A 29 2.47 -7.76 -17.04
C SER A 29 2.34 -7.74 -15.51
N LEU A 30 2.61 -6.61 -14.86
CA LEU A 30 2.46 -6.45 -13.40
C LEU A 30 0.99 -6.50 -12.96
N ARG A 31 0.05 -6.08 -13.81
CA ARG A 31 -1.40 -6.25 -13.54
C ARG A 31 -1.74 -7.74 -13.35
N ARG A 32 -1.25 -8.62 -14.23
CA ARG A 32 -1.49 -10.07 -14.16
C ARG A 32 -1.02 -10.69 -12.85
N VAL A 33 0.02 -10.13 -12.25
CA VAL A 33 0.52 -10.55 -10.92
C VAL A 33 -0.57 -10.37 -9.87
N THR A 34 -1.16 -9.17 -9.78
CA THR A 34 -2.23 -8.91 -8.80
C THR A 34 -3.54 -9.62 -9.13
N GLU A 35 -3.86 -9.81 -10.41
CA GLU A 35 -5.04 -10.56 -10.84
C GLU A 35 -4.92 -12.05 -10.51
N GLY A 36 -3.76 -12.67 -10.79
CA GLY A 36 -3.49 -14.06 -10.46
C GLY A 36 -3.62 -14.33 -8.96
N ALA A 37 -3.03 -13.45 -8.14
CA ALA A 37 -3.16 -13.52 -6.69
C ALA A 37 -4.62 -13.40 -6.22
N ALA A 38 -5.37 -12.41 -6.73
CA ALA A 38 -6.77 -12.21 -6.38
C ALA A 38 -7.66 -13.39 -6.81
N CYS A 39 -7.46 -13.93 -8.02
CA CYS A 39 -8.19 -15.11 -8.51
C CYS A 39 -7.89 -16.36 -7.68
N ALA A 40 -6.64 -16.56 -7.27
CA ALA A 40 -6.28 -17.67 -6.39
C ALA A 40 -6.91 -17.53 -5.00
N ALA A 41 -6.93 -16.32 -4.45
CA ALA A 41 -7.57 -16.00 -3.17
C ALA A 41 -9.10 -16.12 -3.20
N PHE A 42 -9.75 -15.89 -4.35
CA PHE A 42 -11.21 -15.88 -4.50
C PHE A 42 -11.87 -17.15 -3.95
N ASN A 43 -11.26 -18.31 -4.18
CA ASN A 43 -11.81 -19.58 -3.72
C ASN A 43 -11.87 -19.71 -2.20
N TRP A 44 -11.16 -18.86 -1.46
CA TRP A 44 -11.05 -18.90 0.01
C TRP A 44 -11.97 -17.91 0.73
N ILE A 45 -12.74 -17.12 0.00
CA ILE A 45 -13.70 -16.18 0.57
C ILE A 45 -14.66 -16.92 1.50
N GLY A 46 -14.73 -16.49 2.77
CA GLY A 46 -15.65 -17.05 3.77
C GLY A 46 -15.30 -18.46 4.29
N ARG A 47 -14.11 -18.99 4.01
CA ARG A 47 -13.73 -20.37 4.37
C ARG A 47 -12.98 -20.53 5.69
N GLY A 48 -12.68 -19.45 6.38
CA GLY A 48 -12.00 -19.47 7.68
C GLY A 48 -10.50 -19.83 7.67
N ASP A 49 -9.89 -20.10 6.51
CA ASP A 49 -8.49 -20.50 6.40
C ASP A 49 -7.61 -19.41 5.79
N SER A 50 -6.94 -18.62 6.64
CA SER A 50 -6.07 -17.53 6.18
C SER A 50 -4.75 -18.04 5.63
N GLN A 51 -4.27 -19.18 6.12
CA GLN A 51 -2.94 -19.69 5.78
C GLN A 51 -2.91 -20.20 4.36
N ASP A 52 -3.88 -21.04 3.99
CA ASP A 52 -3.96 -21.57 2.65
C ASP A 52 -4.43 -20.53 1.64
N ALA A 53 -5.29 -19.58 2.06
CA ALA A 53 -5.67 -18.45 1.22
C ALA A 53 -4.46 -17.59 0.83
N GLY A 54 -3.63 -17.19 1.82
CA GLY A 54 -2.44 -16.41 1.54
C GLY A 54 -1.39 -17.21 0.76
N ARG A 55 -1.25 -18.51 1.03
CA ARG A 55 -0.34 -19.39 0.27
C ARG A 55 -0.74 -19.48 -1.19
N ALA A 56 -2.02 -19.73 -1.48
CA ALA A 56 -2.53 -19.79 -2.84
C ALA A 56 -2.27 -18.48 -3.60
N ALA A 57 -2.50 -17.33 -2.96
CA ALA A 57 -2.26 -16.03 -3.54
C ALA A 57 -0.76 -15.75 -3.77
N LEU A 58 0.10 -16.11 -2.79
CA LEU A 58 1.54 -15.96 -2.88
C LEU A 58 2.13 -16.80 -4.02
N ASP A 59 1.72 -18.06 -4.13
CA ASP A 59 2.22 -18.97 -5.16
C ASP A 59 1.79 -18.52 -6.56
N ALA A 60 0.55 -18.03 -6.71
CA ALA A 60 0.06 -17.43 -7.94
C ALA A 60 0.82 -16.14 -8.29
N MET A 61 1.09 -15.28 -7.29
CA MET A 61 1.88 -14.06 -7.46
C MET A 61 3.30 -14.37 -7.94
N ARG A 62 3.98 -15.35 -7.32
CA ARG A 62 5.34 -15.78 -7.70
C ARG A 62 5.38 -16.33 -9.13
N SER A 63 4.41 -17.17 -9.47
CA SER A 63 4.29 -17.75 -10.82
C SER A 63 4.05 -16.68 -11.88
N ALA A 64 3.19 -15.71 -11.61
CA ALA A 64 2.97 -14.58 -12.51
C ALA A 64 4.22 -13.70 -12.64
N PHE A 65 4.95 -13.46 -11.54
CA PHE A 65 6.20 -12.71 -11.56
C PHE A 65 7.27 -13.37 -12.43
N ALA A 66 7.39 -14.71 -12.39
CA ALA A 66 8.40 -15.45 -13.16
C ALA A 66 8.35 -15.17 -14.68
N GLU A 67 7.19 -14.75 -15.19
CA GLU A 67 6.99 -14.40 -16.60
C GLU A 67 7.28 -12.93 -16.92
N VAL A 68 7.50 -12.08 -15.91
CA VAL A 68 7.79 -10.66 -16.08
C VAL A 68 9.30 -10.45 -16.22
N ASP A 69 9.72 -9.73 -17.26
CA ASP A 69 11.12 -9.34 -17.46
C ASP A 69 11.50 -8.17 -16.54
N ILE A 70 11.64 -8.50 -15.26
CA ILE A 70 11.98 -7.59 -14.16
C ILE A 70 12.84 -8.32 -13.14
N ASP A 71 13.84 -7.60 -12.63
CA ASP A 71 14.61 -7.99 -11.46
C ASP A 71 14.06 -7.24 -10.26
N ALA A 72 13.03 -7.81 -9.63
CA ALA A 72 12.30 -7.17 -8.54
C ALA A 72 12.88 -7.59 -7.19
N LEU A 73 13.35 -6.63 -6.41
CA LEU A 73 13.80 -6.85 -5.03
C LEU A 73 12.64 -6.55 -4.07
N VAL A 74 12.25 -7.53 -3.25
CA VAL A 74 11.24 -7.32 -2.20
C VAL A 74 11.84 -6.44 -1.10
N VAL A 75 11.37 -5.20 -1.00
CA VAL A 75 11.74 -4.26 0.07
C VAL A 75 10.72 -4.28 1.20
N ILE A 76 9.44 -4.50 0.85
CA ILE A 76 8.33 -4.64 1.80
C ILE A 76 7.60 -5.94 1.46
N GLY A 77 7.55 -6.86 2.42
CA GLY A 77 6.91 -8.16 2.31
C GLY A 77 7.47 -9.06 3.39
N GLU A 78 6.81 -9.12 4.54
CA GLU A 78 7.11 -10.00 5.67
C GLU A 78 5.84 -10.12 6.50
N ALA A 79 5.38 -11.34 6.75
CA ALA A 79 4.23 -11.58 7.61
C ALA A 79 4.67 -11.73 9.08
N PRO A 80 3.97 -11.11 10.04
CA PRO A 80 4.11 -11.44 11.45
C PRO A 80 3.85 -12.92 11.73
N ARG A 81 4.42 -13.43 12.82
CA ARG A 81 4.21 -14.83 13.22
C ARG A 81 2.72 -15.12 13.40
N GLY A 82 2.20 -16.10 12.67
CA GLY A 82 0.80 -16.53 12.73
C GLY A 82 -0.09 -15.90 11.66
N GLU A 83 0.42 -14.94 10.89
CA GLU A 83 -0.26 -14.43 9.70
C GLU A 83 0.02 -15.29 8.47
N ALA A 84 -0.77 -15.07 7.42
CA ALA A 84 -0.64 -15.81 6.17
C ALA A 84 0.73 -15.54 5.51
N PRO A 85 1.27 -16.48 4.73
CA PRO A 85 2.61 -16.33 4.18
C PRO A 85 2.70 -15.14 3.20
N GLN A 86 3.77 -14.37 3.34
CA GLN A 86 4.18 -13.31 2.41
C GLN A 86 5.56 -13.62 1.81
N PRO A 87 5.97 -12.95 0.73
CA PRO A 87 7.37 -12.95 0.28
C PRO A 87 8.30 -12.56 1.42
N GLN A 88 9.59 -12.87 1.32
CA GLN A 88 10.57 -12.42 2.32
C GLN A 88 11.25 -11.14 1.86
N ARG A 89 11.57 -10.23 2.78
CA ARG A 89 12.42 -9.08 2.47
C ARG A 89 13.77 -9.57 1.95
N GLY A 90 14.23 -8.96 0.86
CA GLY A 90 15.43 -9.36 0.14
C GLY A 90 15.21 -10.49 -0.88
N GLU A 91 14.04 -11.12 -0.92
CA GLU A 91 13.67 -12.05 -1.98
C GLU A 91 13.70 -11.35 -3.34
N ARG A 92 14.16 -12.05 -4.37
CA ARG A 92 14.14 -11.57 -5.75
C ARG A 92 13.06 -12.30 -6.53
N LEU A 93 12.17 -11.55 -7.15
CA LEU A 93 11.09 -12.04 -7.99
C LEU A 93 11.29 -11.60 -9.44
N GLY A 94 10.71 -12.36 -10.37
CA GLY A 94 10.87 -12.16 -11.81
C GLY A 94 12.13 -12.76 -12.40
N ARG A 95 12.52 -12.30 -13.58
CA ARG A 95 13.74 -12.76 -14.27
C ARG A 95 14.97 -12.11 -13.64
N VAL A 96 15.63 -12.86 -12.77
CA VAL A 96 16.90 -12.46 -12.14
C VAL A 96 17.91 -12.06 -13.22
N ASN A 97 18.54 -10.89 -13.07
CA ASN A 97 19.44 -10.24 -14.03
C ASN A 97 18.78 -9.54 -15.23
N SER A 98 17.46 -9.36 -15.22
CA SER A 98 16.81 -8.44 -16.16
C SER A 98 17.44 -7.04 -16.11
N ALA A 99 17.46 -6.35 -17.24
CA ALA A 99 17.94 -4.98 -17.33
C ALA A 99 17.10 -4.03 -16.47
N PHE A 100 15.79 -4.31 -16.33
CA PHE A 100 14.90 -3.50 -15.52
C PHE A 100 14.95 -3.95 -14.06
N LYS A 101 15.67 -3.18 -13.23
CA LYS A 101 15.82 -3.43 -11.79
C LYS A 101 14.88 -2.53 -11.00
N ALA A 102 14.12 -3.13 -10.10
CA ALA A 102 13.14 -2.42 -9.29
C ALA A 102 13.17 -2.87 -7.83
N ASP A 103 12.64 -2.00 -6.98
CA ASP A 103 12.15 -2.35 -5.64
C ASP A 103 10.65 -2.59 -5.71
N ILE A 104 10.17 -3.57 -4.94
CA ILE A 104 8.76 -3.87 -4.83
C ILE A 104 8.28 -3.93 -3.38
N ALA A 105 7.03 -3.51 -3.18
CA ALA A 105 6.22 -3.78 -2.01
C ALA A 105 5.06 -4.67 -2.45
N VAL A 106 4.86 -5.78 -1.76
CA VAL A 106 3.90 -6.80 -2.16
C VAL A 106 3.09 -7.27 -0.99
N ASP A 107 1.77 -7.34 -1.20
CA ASP A 107 0.87 -8.06 -0.33
C ASP A 107 -0.03 -8.96 -1.19
N PRO A 108 0.22 -10.28 -1.24
CA PRO A 108 -0.60 -11.19 -2.02
C PRO A 108 -2.08 -11.12 -1.66
N VAL A 109 -2.40 -10.90 -0.37
CA VAL A 109 -3.75 -10.67 0.14
C VAL A 109 -3.66 -9.76 1.35
N GLU A 110 -3.80 -8.46 1.11
CA GLU A 110 -4.05 -7.53 2.20
C GLU A 110 -5.45 -7.82 2.78
N GLY A 111 -5.52 -7.89 4.11
CA GLY A 111 -6.77 -8.22 4.81
C GLY A 111 -7.17 -9.70 4.73
N THR A 112 -6.24 -10.66 4.85
CA THR A 112 -6.58 -12.10 4.88
C THR A 112 -7.69 -12.46 5.87
N SER A 113 -7.71 -11.85 7.06
CA SER A 113 -8.78 -12.06 8.04
C SER A 113 -10.17 -11.62 7.55
N TYR A 114 -10.25 -10.66 6.64
CA TYR A 114 -11.49 -10.21 6.01
C TYR A 114 -11.92 -11.17 4.90
N LEU A 115 -10.96 -11.57 4.06
CA LEU A 115 -11.18 -12.56 3.01
C LEU A 115 -11.86 -13.81 3.57
N VAL A 116 -11.26 -14.42 4.60
CA VAL A 116 -11.73 -15.70 5.13
C VAL A 116 -13.04 -15.60 5.92
N ARG A 117 -13.45 -14.39 6.29
CA ARG A 117 -14.75 -14.09 6.90
C ARG A 117 -15.82 -13.65 5.89
N GLY A 118 -15.46 -13.55 4.61
CA GLY A 118 -16.37 -13.07 3.56
C GLY A 118 -16.69 -11.57 3.68
N GLN A 119 -15.80 -10.80 4.30
CA GLN A 119 -15.96 -9.36 4.48
C GLN A 119 -15.33 -8.59 3.30
N THR A 120 -15.76 -7.35 3.12
CA THR A 120 -15.21 -6.44 2.11
C THR A 120 -13.80 -5.97 2.49
N ASN A 121 -13.09 -5.35 1.54
CA ASN A 121 -11.77 -4.73 1.68
C ASN A 121 -10.55 -5.66 1.70
N ALA A 122 -10.70 -6.95 1.35
CA ALA A 122 -9.54 -7.77 0.99
C ALA A 122 -9.06 -7.43 -0.43
N LEU A 123 -7.74 -7.30 -0.64
CA LEU A 123 -7.18 -6.94 -1.95
C LEU A 123 -5.79 -7.56 -2.17
N ALA A 124 -5.43 -7.82 -3.44
CA ALA A 124 -4.04 -8.13 -3.82
C ALA A 124 -3.32 -6.84 -4.25
N VAL A 125 -2.14 -6.58 -3.68
CA VAL A 125 -1.42 -5.31 -3.84
C VAL A 125 0.01 -5.52 -4.31
N LEU A 126 0.42 -4.68 -5.23
CA LEU A 126 1.80 -4.56 -5.68
C LEU A 126 2.12 -3.08 -5.90
N ALA A 127 3.23 -2.62 -5.33
CA ALA A 127 3.85 -1.36 -5.71
C ALA A 127 5.26 -1.62 -6.25
N VAL A 128 5.64 -0.87 -7.29
CA VAL A 128 6.95 -0.97 -7.93
C VAL A 128 7.58 0.41 -7.99
N ALA A 129 8.85 0.52 -7.66
CA ALA A 129 9.65 1.73 -7.76
C ALA A 129 11.02 1.43 -8.38
N PRO A 130 11.71 2.43 -8.95
CA PRO A 130 13.12 2.28 -9.30
C PRO A 130 13.93 1.71 -8.12
N ARG A 131 14.94 0.89 -8.41
CA ARG A 131 15.82 0.30 -7.40
C ARG A 131 16.40 1.38 -6.48
N GLY A 132 16.25 1.22 -5.18
CA GLY A 132 16.69 2.16 -4.14
C GLY A 132 15.71 3.30 -3.83
N ALA A 133 14.61 3.46 -4.58
CA ALA A 133 13.67 4.56 -4.37
C ALA A 133 12.59 4.26 -3.32
N MET A 134 12.38 2.98 -2.97
CA MET A 134 11.37 2.58 -1.99
C MET A 134 11.94 2.71 -0.57
N MET A 135 11.22 3.41 0.31
CA MET A 135 11.59 3.46 1.73
C MET A 135 11.49 2.06 2.33
N ASN A 136 12.58 1.59 2.95
CA ASN A 136 12.59 0.40 3.78
C ASN A 136 12.22 0.81 5.23
N PRO A 137 11.05 0.45 5.76
CA PRO A 137 10.63 0.85 7.10
C PRO A 137 11.36 0.08 8.23
N GLY A 138 12.21 -0.90 7.91
CA GLY A 138 12.81 -1.78 8.91
C GLY A 138 11.76 -2.68 9.59
N PRO A 139 11.99 -3.12 10.84
CA PRO A 139 10.98 -3.78 11.66
C PRO A 139 10.01 -2.72 12.21
N ALA A 140 8.85 -2.57 11.57
CA ALA A 140 7.81 -1.63 11.99
C ALA A 140 6.48 -2.38 12.17
N PHE A 141 5.92 -2.32 13.39
CA PHE A 141 4.59 -2.88 13.67
C PHE A 141 3.47 -1.88 13.45
N TYR A 142 3.77 -0.59 13.67
CA TYR A 142 2.83 0.51 13.53
C TYR A 142 3.52 1.71 12.91
N MET A 143 2.76 2.48 12.13
CA MET A 143 3.17 3.75 11.57
C MET A 143 1.99 4.70 11.66
N GLU A 144 2.20 5.91 12.20
CA GLU A 144 1.20 6.97 12.08
C GLU A 144 1.18 7.46 10.63
N LYS A 145 -0.01 7.45 10.01
CA LYS A 145 -0.20 7.82 8.61
C LYS A 145 -0.99 9.12 8.54
N PHE A 146 -0.50 10.07 7.74
CA PHE A 146 -1.27 11.22 7.29
C PHE A 146 -1.26 11.25 5.77
N VAL A 147 -2.39 10.95 5.17
CA VAL A 147 -2.58 10.91 3.71
C VAL A 147 -3.61 11.96 3.33
N THR A 148 -3.30 12.76 2.32
CA THR A 148 -4.20 13.81 1.84
C THR A 148 -4.11 13.98 0.33
N SER A 149 -5.07 14.72 -0.22
CA SER A 149 -5.20 15.02 -1.65
C SER A 149 -4.12 15.99 -2.16
N ALA A 150 -3.91 16.00 -3.48
CA ALA A 150 -2.89 16.82 -4.14
C ALA A 150 -2.94 18.33 -3.81
N PRO A 151 -4.11 18.99 -3.70
CA PRO A 151 -4.17 20.41 -3.32
C PRO A 151 -3.55 20.75 -1.96
N ALA A 152 -3.44 19.78 -1.05
CA ALA A 152 -2.84 19.93 0.28
C ALA A 152 -1.37 19.50 0.35
N ARG A 153 -0.77 19.05 -0.76
CA ARG A 153 0.64 18.60 -0.82
C ARG A 153 1.58 19.71 -0.33
N GLY A 154 2.38 19.40 0.68
CA GLY A 154 3.37 20.32 1.27
C GLY A 154 2.78 21.45 2.13
N LYS A 155 1.46 21.51 2.32
CA LYS A 155 0.78 22.57 3.09
C LYS A 155 0.50 22.19 4.54
N ILE A 156 0.55 20.89 4.86
CA ILE A 156 0.19 20.36 6.17
C ILE A 156 1.37 19.56 6.72
N ASP A 157 1.79 19.91 7.94
CA ASP A 157 2.74 19.14 8.71
C ASP A 157 2.02 17.98 9.43
N PRO A 158 2.45 16.72 9.22
CA PRO A 158 1.92 15.57 9.94
C PRO A 158 2.06 15.65 11.46
N GLY A 159 2.95 16.47 12.02
CA GLY A 159 3.11 16.67 13.47
C GLY A 159 2.14 17.68 14.09
N TRP A 160 1.36 18.41 13.30
CA TRP A 160 0.44 19.42 13.83
C TRP A 160 -0.76 18.83 14.60
N PRO A 161 -1.39 19.63 15.48
CA PRO A 161 -2.69 19.28 16.06
C PRO A 161 -3.75 19.01 14.97
N VAL A 162 -4.66 18.06 15.25
CA VAL A 162 -5.74 17.63 14.34
C VAL A 162 -6.56 18.82 13.83
N GLU A 163 -6.83 19.79 14.71
CA GLU A 163 -7.64 20.97 14.45
C GLU A 163 -7.00 21.85 13.38
N LYS A 164 -5.68 22.03 13.46
CA LYS A 164 -4.91 22.80 12.47
C LYS A 164 -4.85 22.04 11.14
N LYS A 165 -4.63 20.73 11.18
CA LYS A 165 -4.63 19.88 9.97
C LYS A 165 -5.96 19.98 9.21
N LEU A 166 -7.10 19.90 9.92
CA LEU A 166 -8.43 19.98 9.32
C LEU A 166 -8.72 21.36 8.73
N ALA A 167 -8.39 22.44 9.44
CA ALA A 167 -8.60 23.81 8.95
C ALA A 167 -7.78 24.08 7.66
N THR A 168 -6.49 23.71 7.67
CA THR A 168 -5.63 23.88 6.49
C THR A 168 -6.05 22.98 5.33
N LEU A 169 -6.55 21.77 5.61
CA LEU A 169 -7.09 20.89 4.57
C LEU A 169 -8.35 21.47 3.93
N ALA A 170 -9.28 21.99 4.75
CA ALA A 170 -10.51 22.62 4.30
C ALA A 170 -10.21 23.83 3.39
N GLU A 171 -9.30 24.70 3.82
CA GLU A 171 -8.82 25.84 3.03
C GLU A 171 -8.19 25.40 1.70
N ALA A 172 -7.28 24.41 1.74
CA ALA A 172 -6.61 23.91 0.54
C ALA A 172 -7.59 23.27 -0.48
N LEU A 173 -8.74 22.80 -0.01
CA LEU A 173 -9.80 22.20 -0.83
C LEU A 173 -10.90 23.18 -1.22
N GLY A 174 -10.93 24.40 -0.66
CA GLY A 174 -12.02 25.35 -0.85
C GLY A 174 -13.36 24.83 -0.30
N LYS A 175 -13.32 24.17 0.87
CA LYS A 175 -14.49 23.56 1.54
C LYS A 175 -14.59 24.02 2.98
N ASP A 176 -15.75 23.84 3.58
CA ASP A 176 -15.89 23.92 5.03
C ASP A 176 -15.37 22.64 5.70
N VAL A 177 -14.90 22.76 6.96
CA VAL A 177 -14.43 21.59 7.74
C VAL A 177 -15.53 20.54 7.88
N SER A 178 -16.80 20.96 7.95
CA SER A 178 -17.97 20.08 8.04
C SER A 178 -18.21 19.21 6.80
N GLU A 179 -17.64 19.60 5.66
CA GLU A 179 -17.73 18.84 4.41
C GLU A 179 -16.63 17.77 4.30
N LEU A 180 -15.60 17.85 5.13
CA LEU A 180 -14.52 16.87 5.17
C LEU A 180 -15.02 15.53 5.73
N THR A 181 -14.50 14.45 5.16
CA THR A 181 -14.63 13.10 5.70
C THR A 181 -13.23 12.52 5.87
N VAL A 182 -12.90 12.12 7.09
CA VAL A 182 -11.60 11.53 7.43
C VAL A 182 -11.76 10.03 7.64
N PHE A 183 -10.99 9.24 6.90
CA PHE A 183 -10.87 7.80 7.15
C PHE A 183 -10.03 7.57 8.40
N VAL A 184 -10.51 6.72 9.31
CA VAL A 184 -9.77 6.30 10.51
C VAL A 184 -10.01 4.81 10.76
N LEU A 185 -8.95 4.05 11.08
CA LEU A 185 -9.14 2.66 11.49
C LEU A 185 -9.89 2.57 12.82
N GLU A 186 -10.90 1.71 12.90
CA GLU A 186 -11.70 1.45 14.10
C GLU A 186 -10.90 0.62 15.11
N LYS A 187 -10.09 1.30 15.93
CA LYS A 187 -9.26 0.70 16.97
C LYS A 187 -9.34 1.55 18.24
N PRO A 188 -9.26 0.94 19.45
CA PRO A 188 -9.29 1.68 20.71
C PRO A 188 -8.29 2.84 20.79
N ARG A 189 -7.10 2.67 20.20
CA ARG A 189 -6.04 3.68 20.14
C ARG A 189 -6.39 4.97 19.35
N HIS A 190 -7.46 4.97 18.55
CA HIS A 190 -7.86 6.12 17.74
C HIS A 190 -9.05 6.90 18.31
N ARG A 191 -9.58 6.52 19.49
CA ARG A 191 -10.76 7.18 20.08
C ARG A 191 -10.57 8.70 20.23
N GLU A 192 -9.44 9.13 20.78
CA GLU A 192 -9.15 10.55 20.95
C GLU A 192 -9.03 11.29 19.59
N LEU A 193 -8.40 10.67 18.60
CA LEU A 193 -8.32 11.22 17.24
C LEU A 193 -9.73 11.42 16.66
N VAL A 194 -10.60 10.43 16.79
CA VAL A 194 -11.99 10.49 16.34
C VAL A 194 -12.76 11.61 17.04
N ASP A 195 -12.66 11.70 18.36
CA ASP A 195 -13.34 12.74 19.15
C ASP A 195 -12.91 14.14 18.72
N ARG A 196 -11.61 14.35 18.47
CA ARG A 196 -11.07 15.64 18.00
C ARG A 196 -11.54 16.00 16.59
N ILE A 197 -11.66 15.02 15.69
CA ILE A 197 -12.20 15.25 14.34
C ILE A 197 -13.67 15.67 14.43
N LEU A 198 -14.48 14.92 15.19
CA LEU A 198 -15.91 15.18 15.36
C LEU A 198 -16.17 16.52 16.07
N ALA A 199 -15.38 16.86 17.09
CA ALA A 199 -15.48 18.14 17.80
C ALA A 199 -15.21 19.36 16.89
N ARG A 200 -14.51 19.17 15.77
CA ARG A 200 -14.28 20.21 14.75
C ARG A 200 -15.33 20.22 13.64
N GLY A 201 -16.31 19.33 13.70
CA GLY A 201 -17.44 19.27 12.77
C GLY A 201 -17.20 18.41 11.53
N ALA A 202 -15.99 17.89 11.32
CA ALA A 202 -15.71 16.97 10.23
C ALA A 202 -16.34 15.59 10.46
N ARG A 203 -16.59 14.84 9.39
CA ARG A 203 -17.12 13.47 9.45
C ARG A 203 -15.97 12.47 9.58
N VAL A 204 -16.25 11.33 10.22
CA VAL A 204 -15.31 10.21 10.31
C VAL A 204 -15.91 8.99 9.61
N ALA A 205 -15.13 8.37 8.73
CA ALA A 205 -15.44 7.05 8.17
C ALA A 205 -14.56 6.01 8.87
N LEU A 206 -15.19 5.19 9.72
CA LEU A 206 -14.51 4.15 10.48
C LEU A 206 -14.49 2.84 9.71
N TYR A 207 -13.30 2.24 9.58
CA TYR A 207 -13.13 0.92 8.99
C TYR A 207 -12.26 0.03 9.87
N PRO A 208 -12.57 -1.27 9.99
CA PRO A 208 -11.86 -2.13 10.93
C PRO A 208 -10.45 -2.57 10.44
N ALA A 209 -10.15 -2.45 9.13
CA ALA A 209 -8.83 -2.63 8.49
C ALA A 209 -8.80 -2.02 7.07
N GLY A 210 -7.62 -2.08 6.42
CA GLY A 210 -7.37 -1.65 5.04
C GLY A 210 -7.21 -0.15 4.91
N ASP A 211 -6.08 0.37 5.39
CA ASP A 211 -5.73 1.80 5.39
C ASP A 211 -4.71 2.21 4.31
#